data_AF-A0A090QIR6-F1
#
_entry.id   AF-A0A090QIR6-F1
#
_cell.length_a   1.000
_cell.length_b   1.000
_cell.length_c   1.000
_cell.angle_alpha   90.00
_cell.angle_beta   90.00
_cell.angle_gamma   90.00
#
_symmetry.space_group_name_H-M   'P 1'
#
loop_
_entity.id
_entity.type
_entity.pdbx_description
1 polymer ?
#
loop_
_entity_poly.entity_id
_entity_poly.type
_entity_poly.pdbx_seq_one_letter_code
_entity_poly.pdbx_strand_id
1 'polypeptide(L)' 'MKGYLTTEAVLHAPESRTSSPVKIPRDDFSLEHIEIKGIYPCAEGAGYAGGIISAGIDGINCMDRIIEKYK' A
#
# COMPACT_ATOMS: atom_id res chain seq x y z
N MET A 1 -19.77 14.55 17.83
CA MET A 1 -20.28 13.20 18.14
C MET A 1 -20.61 13.17 19.63
N LYS A 2 -21.88 13.02 20.03
CA LYS A 2 -22.24 12.94 21.46
C LYS A 2 -21.61 11.67 22.06
N GLY A 3 -20.95 11.77 23.21
CA GLY A 3 -20.30 10.63 23.89
C GLY A 3 -18.85 10.33 23.47
N TYR A 4 -18.27 11.05 22.52
CA TYR A 4 -16.86 10.83 22.10
C TYR A 4 -15.84 11.28 23.15
N LEU A 5 -16.14 12.35 23.90
CA LEU A 5 -15.30 12.88 24.98
C LEU A 5 -16.04 12.72 26.30
N THR A 6 -15.65 11.72 27.09
CA THR A 6 -16.23 11.35 28.39
C THR A 6 -15.15 10.75 29.28
N THR A 7 -15.32 10.87 30.60
CA THR A 7 -14.46 10.20 31.59
C THR A 7 -14.63 8.68 31.60
N GLU A 8 -15.69 8.17 30.97
CA GLU A 8 -15.94 6.74 30.81
C GLU A 8 -15.19 6.12 29.63
N ALA A 9 -14.51 6.93 28.81
CA ALA A 9 -13.82 6.44 27.62
C ALA A 9 -12.61 5.58 27.98
N VAL A 10 -12.46 4.44 27.29
CA VAL A 10 -11.32 3.54 27.47
C VAL A 10 -10.25 3.85 26.42
N LEU A 11 -9.05 4.19 26.88
CA LEU A 11 -7.89 4.33 26.02
C LEU A 11 -7.15 3.00 25.92
N HIS A 12 -7.10 2.43 24.73
CA HIS A 12 -6.36 1.20 24.44
C HIS A 12 -4.88 1.50 24.14
N ALA A 13 -4.08 0.45 24.03
CA ALA A 13 -2.69 0.54 23.63
C ALA A 13 -2.53 1.17 22.22
N PRO A 14 -1.34 1.67 21.86
CA PRO A 14 -1.10 2.29 20.56
C PRO A 14 -1.30 1.32 19.40
N GLU A 15 -2.04 1.75 18.38
CA GLU A 15 -2.11 1.08 17.07
C GLU A 15 -1.02 1.66 16.16
N SER A 16 0.05 0.88 15.93
CA SER A 16 1.27 1.39 15.27
C SER A 16 1.40 1.01 13.81
N ARG A 17 0.52 0.15 13.28
CA ARG A 17 0.62 -0.42 11.92
C ARG A 17 -0.52 0.01 11.03
N THR A 18 -0.72 1.32 10.92
CA THR A 18 -1.78 1.91 10.10
C THR A 18 -1.41 1.98 8.61
N SER A 19 -0.13 1.87 8.28
CA SER A 19 0.41 1.82 6.93
C SER A 19 1.82 1.22 6.94
N SER A 20 2.38 0.94 5.75
CA SER A 20 3.78 0.51 5.67
C SER A 20 4.74 1.62 6.13
N PRO A 21 5.74 1.29 6.97
CA PRO A 21 6.77 2.24 7.40
C PRO A 21 7.81 2.51 6.31
N VAL A 22 7.72 1.84 5.17
CA VAL A 22 8.65 1.95 4.05
C VAL A 22 7.91 2.14 2.73
N LYS A 23 8.57 2.79 1.79
CA LYS A 23 8.15 2.86 0.39
C LYS A 23 9.26 2.25 -0.46
N ILE A 24 8.98 1.08 -1.04
CA ILE A 24 9.95 0.38 -1.91
C ILE A 24 9.92 1.08 -3.27
N PRO A 25 11.03 1.61 -3.80
CA PRO A 25 10.97 2.44 -4.99
C PRO A 25 10.59 1.62 -6.22
N ARG A 26 9.68 2.17 -7.03
CA ARG A 26 9.32 1.68 -8.35
C ARG A 26 9.09 2.87 -9.28
N ASP A 27 9.29 2.67 -10.57
CA ASP A 27 8.99 3.65 -11.60
C ASP A 27 7.48 3.87 -11.73
N ASP A 28 7.04 5.12 -11.86
CA ASP A 28 5.60 5.47 -11.79
C ASP A 28 4.82 5.00 -13.03
N PHE A 29 5.51 4.79 -14.16
CA PHE A 29 4.87 4.33 -15.39
C PHE A 29 4.89 2.81 -15.50
N SER A 30 6.07 2.21 -15.47
CA SER A 30 6.26 0.76 -15.61
C SER A 30 5.91 -0.05 -14.37
N LEU A 31 5.86 0.59 -13.20
CA LEU A 31 5.62 -0.04 -11.89
C LEU A 31 6.71 -1.05 -11.47
N GLU A 32 7.81 -1.13 -12.20
CA GLU A 32 8.96 -1.98 -11.93
C GLU A 32 9.95 -1.26 -10.99
N HIS A 33 10.66 -2.01 -10.15
CA HIS A 33 11.73 -1.47 -9.31
C HIS A 33 12.79 -0.76 -10.17
N ILE A 34 13.23 0.41 -9.71
CA ILE A 34 14.10 1.32 -10.48
C ILE A 34 15.45 0.70 -10.84
N GLU A 35 15.97 -0.19 -9.99
CA GLU A 35 17.29 -0.82 -10.16
C GLU A 35 17.24 -2.33 -10.45
N ILE A 36 16.13 -3.01 -10.14
CA ILE A 36 16.06 -4.48 -10.15
C ILE A 36 14.95 -4.93 -11.09
N LYS A 37 15.34 -5.54 -12.21
CA LYS A 37 14.39 -6.01 -13.22
C LYS A 37 13.61 -7.23 -12.73
N GLY A 38 12.34 -7.30 -13.11
CA GLY A 38 11.39 -8.34 -12.74
C GLY A 38 10.72 -8.16 -11.38
N ILE A 39 11.05 -7.10 -10.63
CA ILE A 39 10.44 -6.81 -9.32
C ILE A 39 9.40 -5.69 -9.46
N TYR A 40 8.19 -5.94 -8.97
CA TYR A 40 7.06 -5.00 -9.01
C TYR A 40 6.54 -4.78 -7.58
N PRO A 41 7.12 -3.83 -6.81
CA PRO A 41 6.65 -3.53 -5.47
C PRO A 41 5.20 -3.05 -5.53
N CYS A 42 4.29 -3.70 -4.80
CA CYS A 42 2.86 -3.39 -4.87
C CYS A 42 2.15 -3.44 -3.52
N ALA A 43 0.93 -2.88 -3.49
CA ALA A 43 0.03 -2.84 -2.36
C ALA A 43 0.62 -2.12 -1.13
N GLU A 44 0.03 -2.37 0.04
CA GLU A 44 0.36 -1.67 1.28
C GLU A 44 1.78 -1.97 1.74
N GLY A 45 2.23 -3.22 1.68
CA GLY A 45 3.58 -3.61 2.11
C GLY A 45 4.69 -2.83 1.39
N ALA A 46 4.50 -2.52 0.10
CA ALA A 46 5.44 -1.71 -0.67
C ALA A 46 5.24 -0.19 -0.53
N GLY A 47 4.17 0.26 0.14
CA GLY A 47 3.86 1.67 0.35
C GLY A 47 3.04 2.33 -0.77
N TYR A 48 2.27 1.54 -1.54
CA TYR A 48 1.45 2.02 -2.67
C TYR A 48 -0.06 1.86 -2.48
N ALA A 49 -0.50 1.29 -1.37
CA ALA A 49 -1.92 1.21 -0.98
C ALA A 49 -2.08 1.34 0.54
N GLY A 50 -3.33 1.41 1.01
CA GLY A 50 -3.66 1.56 2.44
C GLY A 50 -5.00 0.94 2.83
N GLY A 51 -5.46 -0.03 2.07
CA GLY A 51 -6.73 -0.71 2.31
C GLY A 51 -6.98 -1.81 1.28
N ILE A 52 -7.97 -2.65 1.55
CA ILE A 52 -8.26 -3.86 0.75
C ILE A 52 -8.46 -3.53 -0.74
N ILE A 53 -9.31 -2.54 -1.02
CA ILE A 53 -9.64 -2.17 -2.41
C ILE A 53 -8.44 -1.53 -3.11
N SER A 54 -7.74 -0.60 -2.46
CA SER A 54 -6.57 0.06 -3.08
C SER A 54 -5.42 -0.92 -3.31
N ALA A 55 -5.22 -1.89 -2.43
CA ALA A 55 -4.24 -2.96 -2.61
C ALA A 55 -4.58 -3.85 -3.81
N GLY A 56 -5.86 -4.22 -3.97
CA GLY A 56 -6.33 -4.99 -5.13
C GLY A 56 -6.14 -4.24 -6.45
N ILE A 57 -6.48 -2.95 -6.49
CA ILE A 57 -6.29 -2.10 -7.67
C ILE A 57 -4.81 -1.97 -8.04
N ASP A 58 -3.94 -1.73 -7.06
CA ASP A 58 -2.50 -1.62 -7.31
C ASP A 58 -1.89 -2.93 -7.85
N GLY A 59 -2.37 -4.08 -7.35
CA GLY A 59 -1.99 -5.40 -7.86
C GLY A 59 -2.39 -5.61 -9.31
N ILE A 60 -3.62 -5.24 -9.70
CA ILE A 60 -4.10 -5.30 -11.09
C ILE A 60 -3.22 -4.43 -11.99
N ASN A 61 -2.96 -3.18 -11.58
CA ASN A 61 -2.12 -2.26 -12.36
C ASN A 61 -0.71 -2.83 -12.59
N CYS A 62 -0.09 -3.43 -11.57
CA CYS A 62 1.21 -4.09 -11.71
C CYS A 62 1.15 -5.25 -12.70
N MET A 63 0.10 -6.08 -12.65
CA MET A 63 -0.09 -7.19 -13.58
C MET A 63 -0.26 -6.70 -15.03
N ASP A 64 -1.03 -5.64 -15.25
CA ASP A 64 -1.22 -5.06 -16.57
C ASP A 64 0.10 -4.57 -17.17
N ARG A 65 0.96 -3.95 -16.37
CA ARG A 65 2.31 -3.55 -16.80
C ARG A 65 3.24 -4.72 -17.07
N ILE A 66 3.17 -5.78 -16.28
CA ILE A 66 3.91 -7.01 -16.54
C ILE A 66 3.48 -7.59 -17.90
N ILE A 67 2.17 -7.71 -18.15
CA ILE A 67 1.64 -8.22 -19.42
C ILE A 67 2.08 -7.35 -20.59
N GLU A 68 2.01 -6.01 -20.47
CA GLU A 68 2.43 -5.08 -21.51
C GLU A 68 3.92 -5.22 -21.87
N LYS A 69 4.78 -5.47 -20.87
CA LYS A 69 6.23 -5.64 -21.07
C LYS A 69 6.61 -6.91 -21.84
N TYR A 70 5.80 -7.98 -21.73
CA TYR A 70 6.09 -9.30 -22.31
C TYR A 70 5.18 -9.65 -23.49
N LYS A 71 4.32 -8.72 -23.94
CA LYS A 71 3.64 -8.81 -25.24
C LYS A 71 4.62 -8.50 -26.36
#